data_AF-A0A5E4FW94-F1
#
_entry.id   AF-A0A5E4FW94-F1
#
_cell.length_a   1.000
_cell.length_b   1.000
_cell.length_c   1.000
_cell.angle_alpha   90.00
_cell.angle_beta   90.00
_cell.angle_gamma   90.00
#
_symmetry.space_group_name_H-M   'P 1'
#
loop_
_entity.id
_entity.type
_entity.pdbx_description
1 polymer ?
#
loop_
_entity_poly.entity_id
_entity_poly.type
_entity_poly.pdbx_seq_one_letter_code
_entity_poly.pdbx_strand_id
1 'polypeptide(L)'
;MLVKGRKVSGRGEAVAANYAFGPLEDDVIIKHRLLTRTTTTRGEPPLKKLQKKFTSLFVELDKNEDNYGDCDKLAKAFLQELSTFEIPLLKSKALRNCLETLKIISDLEKEIAALDAENTASSRMLELRKKQFALLLYVVDELQNTIEEEQKSLIEEKEHKHGTEDASGGLEPMHVD
;
A
#
# COMPACT_ATOMS: atom_id res chain seq x y z
N MET A 1 5.01 -25.58 31.55
CA MET A 1 4.28 -25.65 30.27
C MET A 1 2.80 -25.39 30.53
N LEU A 2 2.24 -24.28 30.05
CA LEU A 2 0.82 -24.18 29.69
C LEU A 2 0.61 -22.96 28.80
N VAL A 3 0.50 -23.23 27.49
CA VAL A 3 0.11 -22.26 26.46
C VAL A 3 -1.37 -21.93 26.68
N LYS A 4 -1.72 -20.65 26.75
CA LYS A 4 -3.12 -20.21 26.63
C LYS A 4 -3.24 -19.16 25.53
N GLY A 5 -4.01 -19.53 24.51
CA GLY A 5 -4.17 -18.84 23.24
C GLY A 5 -4.84 -17.47 23.34
N ARG A 6 -4.43 -16.66 22.36
CA ARG A 6 -4.89 -15.34 21.94
C ARG A 6 -6.39 -15.30 21.63
N LYS A 7 -7.08 -14.23 22.06
CA LYS A 7 -8.23 -13.65 21.34
C LYS A 7 -7.89 -12.19 21.04
N VAL A 8 -7.32 -11.95 19.86
CA VAL A 8 -7.26 -10.61 19.25
C VAL A 8 -8.56 -10.46 18.48
N SER A 9 -9.44 -9.59 18.98
CA SER A 9 -10.66 -9.18 18.30
C SER A 9 -10.27 -8.38 17.08
N GLY A 10 -10.40 -8.98 15.89
CA GLY A 10 -10.30 -8.28 14.64
C GLY A 10 -11.49 -7.32 14.48
N ARG A 11 -11.20 -6.09 14.09
CA ARG A 11 -12.14 -5.22 13.38
C ARG A 11 -11.31 -4.36 12.43
N GLY A 12 -11.11 -4.90 11.24
CA GLY A 12 -10.69 -4.12 10.08
C GLY A 12 -11.81 -3.15 9.76
N GLU A 13 -11.73 -1.95 10.31
CA GLU A 13 -12.40 -0.80 9.74
C GLU A 13 -11.40 -0.17 8.78
N ALA A 14 -11.72 -0.24 7.49
CA ALA A 14 -11.13 0.66 6.53
C ALA A 14 -11.34 2.07 7.10
N VAL A 15 -10.26 2.70 7.56
CA VAL A 15 -10.27 4.10 7.97
C VAL A 15 -10.39 4.89 6.68
N ALA A 16 -11.59 4.91 6.11
CA ALA A 16 -12.02 6.00 5.26
C ALA A 16 -11.69 7.23 6.09
N ALA A 17 -10.77 8.06 5.59
CA ALA A 17 -10.42 9.29 6.28
C ALA A 17 -11.74 10.03 6.52
N ASN A 18 -12.17 10.07 7.79
CA ASN A 18 -13.43 10.65 8.24
C ASN A 18 -13.32 12.17 8.08
N TYR A 19 -13.22 12.65 6.85
CA TYR A 19 -13.52 14.03 6.53
C TYR A 19 -15.01 14.19 6.71
N ALA A 20 -15.39 15.04 7.67
CA ALA A 20 -16.79 15.36 7.89
C ALA A 20 -17.44 16.02 6.65
N PHE A 21 -16.64 16.48 5.68
CA PHE A 21 -17.06 17.22 4.49
C PHE A 21 -16.17 16.88 3.28
N GLY A 22 -16.73 16.92 2.06
CA GLY A 22 -16.01 16.64 0.82
C GLY A 22 -15.11 17.80 0.34
N PRO A 23 -14.20 17.58 -0.63
CA PRO A 23 -13.26 18.62 -1.11
C PRO A 23 -13.93 19.90 -1.65
N LEU A 24 -15.11 19.78 -2.27
CA LEU A 24 -15.90 20.93 -2.74
C LEU A 24 -16.60 21.65 -1.58
N GLU A 25 -16.93 20.93 -0.51
CA GLU A 25 -17.54 21.49 0.69
C GLU A 25 -16.49 22.20 1.56
N ASP A 26 -15.24 21.74 1.54
CA ASP A 26 -14.11 22.37 2.23
C ASP A 26 -13.89 23.82 1.79
N ASP A 27 -13.92 24.11 0.48
CA ASP A 27 -13.77 25.49 -0.01
C ASP A 27 -14.95 26.37 0.41
N VAL A 28 -16.16 25.82 0.47
CA VAL A 28 -17.35 26.50 1.01
C VAL A 28 -17.18 26.77 2.50
N ILE A 29 -16.65 25.83 3.27
CA ILE A 29 -16.39 25.97 4.71
C ILE A 29 -15.28 26.98 4.98
N ILE A 30 -14.21 26.98 4.19
CA ILE A 30 -13.12 27.97 4.28
C ILE A 30 -13.68 29.36 4.00
N LYS A 31 -14.45 29.52 2.92
CA LYS A 31 -15.14 30.78 2.58
C LYS A 31 -16.07 31.21 3.71
N HIS A 32 -16.86 30.28 4.26
CA HIS A 32 -17.75 30.56 5.39
C HIS A 32 -16.96 30.96 6.65
N ARG A 33 -15.84 30.30 6.97
CA ARG A 33 -14.98 30.64 8.12
C ARG A 33 -14.32 32.01 7.97
N LEU A 34 -13.82 32.34 6.78
CA LEU A 34 -13.29 33.67 6.48
C LEU A 34 -14.37 34.75 6.61
N LEU A 35 -15.61 34.40 6.24
CA LEU A 35 -16.75 35.30 6.37
C LEU A 35 -17.26 35.43 7.81
N THR A 36 -17.15 34.40 8.65
CA THR A 36 -17.89 34.36 9.93
C THR A 36 -17.04 34.20 11.20
N ARG A 37 -15.79 33.74 11.12
CA ARG A 37 -15.06 33.21 12.31
C ARG A 37 -13.66 33.76 12.57
N THR A 38 -13.17 34.74 11.84
CA THR A 38 -11.92 35.45 12.17
C THR A 38 -12.09 36.38 13.39
N THR A 39 -12.58 35.87 14.53
CA THR A 39 -12.58 36.55 15.86
C THR A 39 -13.59 37.68 16.08
N THR A 40 -14.86 37.53 15.72
CA THR A 40 -15.89 38.45 16.21
C THR A 40 -17.08 37.72 16.83
N THR A 41 -17.13 37.73 18.16
CA THR A 41 -18.33 37.38 18.92
C THR A 41 -19.33 38.54 18.95
N ARG A 42 -19.04 39.69 18.32
CA ARG A 42 -19.95 40.84 18.34
C ARG A 42 -19.63 41.96 17.33
N GLY A 43 -19.36 41.64 16.06
CA GLY A 43 -18.94 42.65 15.09
C GLY A 43 -19.11 42.23 13.63
N GLU A 44 -18.79 43.17 12.73
CA GLU A 44 -18.87 42.96 11.29
C GLU A 44 -17.88 41.86 10.82
N PRO A 45 -18.32 40.92 9.96
CA PRO A 45 -17.45 39.98 9.25
C PRO A 45 -16.13 40.60 8.77
N PRO A 46 -14.96 40.01 9.09
CA PRO A 46 -13.67 40.59 8.72
C PRO A 46 -13.53 40.86 7.23
N LEU A 47 -14.05 39.96 6.37
CA LEU A 47 -14.00 40.17 4.91
C LEU A 47 -14.86 41.36 4.47
N LYS A 48 -16.03 41.52 5.10
CA LYS A 48 -16.93 42.66 4.85
C LYS A 48 -16.33 43.96 5.36
N LYS A 49 -15.63 43.91 6.49
CA LYS A 49 -14.88 45.03 7.06
C LYS A 49 -13.72 45.45 6.14
N LEU A 50 -12.96 44.51 5.62
CA LEU A 50 -11.91 44.76 4.62
C LEU A 50 -12.50 45.38 3.34
N GLN A 51 -13.59 44.81 2.83
CA GLN A 51 -14.31 45.34 1.67
C GLN A 51 -14.75 46.80 1.88
N LYS A 52 -15.34 47.11 3.04
CA LYS A 52 -15.74 48.49 3.35
C LYS A 52 -14.56 49.46 3.36
N LYS A 53 -13.42 49.07 3.92
CA LYS A 53 -12.22 49.91 3.92
C LYS A 53 -11.66 50.11 2.51
N PHE A 54 -11.67 49.07 1.68
CA PHE A 54 -11.31 49.15 0.27
C PHE A 54 -12.21 50.13 -0.49
N THR A 55 -13.54 49.97 -0.35
CA THR A 55 -14.50 50.88 -0.99
C THR A 55 -14.34 52.31 -0.50
N SER A 56 -14.10 52.53 0.80
CA SER A 56 -13.90 53.87 1.35
C SER A 56 -12.65 54.55 0.78
N LEU A 57 -11.55 53.81 0.63
CA LEU A 57 -10.33 54.32 0.00
C LEU A 57 -10.56 54.71 -1.47
N PHE A 58 -11.22 53.84 -2.24
CA PHE A 58 -11.52 54.10 -3.66
C PHE A 58 -12.44 55.30 -3.84
N VAL A 59 -13.50 55.41 -3.03
CA VAL A 59 -14.41 56.55 -3.07
C VAL A 59 -13.69 57.86 -2.76
N GLU A 60 -12.71 57.87 -1.85
CA GLU A 60 -11.93 59.08 -1.57
C GLU A 60 -11.01 59.47 -2.73
N LEU A 61 -10.38 58.48 -3.36
CA LEU A 61 -9.53 58.69 -4.54
C LEU A 61 -10.31 59.25 -5.74
N ASP A 62 -11.58 58.85 -5.89
CA ASP A 62 -12.44 59.27 -7.01
C ASP A 62 -12.90 60.74 -6.92
N LYS A 63 -12.73 61.41 -5.77
CA LYS A 63 -13.22 62.80 -5.59
C LYS A 63 -12.45 63.85 -6.39
N ASN A 64 -11.29 63.51 -6.95
CA ASN A 64 -10.41 64.44 -7.71
C ASN A 64 -10.08 65.74 -6.93
N GLU A 65 -10.00 65.64 -5.60
CA GLU A 65 -9.61 66.72 -4.69
C GLU A 65 -8.20 66.44 -4.14
N ASP A 66 -7.52 67.48 -3.64
CA ASP A 66 -6.20 67.36 -3.00
C ASP A 66 -6.28 66.74 -1.58
N ASN A 67 -6.98 65.62 -1.44
CA ASN A 67 -7.27 64.94 -0.16
C ASN A 67 -6.19 63.89 0.23
N TYR A 68 -4.93 64.12 -0.13
CA TYR A 68 -3.81 63.18 0.07
C TYR A 68 -3.70 62.65 1.50
N GLY A 69 -3.95 63.51 2.49
CA GLY A 69 -3.89 63.13 3.90
C GLY A 69 -4.96 62.12 4.33
N ASP A 70 -6.15 62.18 3.75
CA ASP A 70 -7.23 61.25 4.06
C ASP A 70 -7.10 59.96 3.26
N CYS A 71 -6.62 60.04 2.02
CA CYS A 71 -6.21 58.88 1.24
C CYS A 71 -5.12 58.06 1.96
N ASP A 72 -4.08 58.70 2.51
CA ASP A 72 -3.03 58.00 3.27
C ASP A 72 -3.56 57.32 4.54
N LYS A 73 -4.45 57.99 5.29
CA LYS A 73 -5.11 57.37 6.46
C LYS A 73 -5.95 56.16 6.08
N LEU A 74 -6.75 56.27 5.01
CA LEU A 74 -7.58 55.17 4.52
C LEU A 74 -6.74 54.01 3.99
N ALA A 75 -5.64 54.28 3.30
CA ALA A 75 -4.70 53.28 2.81
C ALA A 75 -4.05 52.51 3.97
N LYS A 76 -3.56 53.21 4.99
CA LYS A 76 -3.01 52.58 6.21
C LYS A 76 -4.06 51.73 6.93
N ALA A 77 -5.29 52.23 7.05
CA ALA A 77 -6.38 51.48 7.68
C ALA A 77 -6.77 50.23 6.90
N PHE A 78 -6.73 50.26 5.56
CA PHE A 78 -6.95 49.11 4.69
C PHE A 78 -5.84 48.07 4.83
N LEU A 79 -4.58 48.49 4.75
CA LEU A 79 -3.42 47.60 4.91
C LEU A 79 -3.39 46.92 6.29
N GLN A 80 -3.72 47.67 7.35
CA GLN A 80 -3.83 47.11 8.70
C GLN A 80 -4.96 46.07 8.81
N GLU A 81 -6.07 46.23 8.09
CA GLU A 81 -7.11 45.21 8.06
C GLU A 81 -6.67 43.99 7.26
N LEU A 82 -5.97 44.21 6.15
CA LEU A 82 -5.47 43.14 5.28
C LEU A 82 -4.47 42.24 6.02
N SER A 83 -3.59 42.81 6.84
CA SER A 83 -2.62 42.02 7.63
C SER A 83 -3.28 41.07 8.63
N THR A 84 -4.52 41.33 9.07
CA THR A 84 -5.25 40.41 9.95
C THR A 84 -5.58 39.06 9.30
N PHE A 85 -5.55 38.98 7.96
CA PHE A 85 -5.79 37.75 7.21
C PHE A 85 -4.54 36.90 6.96
N GLU A 86 -3.35 37.46 7.14
CA GLU A 86 -2.09 36.81 6.77
C GLU A 86 -1.90 35.48 7.51
N ILE A 87 -1.96 35.49 8.84
CA ILE A 87 -1.80 34.29 9.67
C ILE A 87 -2.90 33.24 9.37
N PRO A 88 -4.21 33.59 9.33
CA PRO A 88 -5.25 32.64 8.95
C PRO A 88 -5.04 31.98 7.58
N LEU A 89 -4.62 32.75 6.57
CA LEU A 89 -4.40 32.23 5.21
C LEU A 89 -3.17 31.30 5.17
N LEU A 90 -2.07 31.69 5.81
CA LEU A 90 -0.88 30.84 5.93
C LEU A 90 -1.21 29.53 6.64
N LYS A 91 -1.98 29.59 7.73
CA LYS A 91 -2.44 28.40 8.46
C LYS A 91 -3.32 27.50 7.60
N SER A 92 -4.27 28.08 6.86
CA SER A 92 -5.14 27.30 5.97
C SER A 92 -4.35 26.60 4.86
N LYS A 93 -3.35 27.28 4.28
CA LYS A 93 -2.46 26.70 3.27
C LYS A 93 -1.64 25.55 3.84
N ALA A 94 -1.00 25.77 5.00
CA ALA A 94 -0.19 24.74 5.66
C ALA A 94 -1.03 23.50 6.03
N LEU A 95 -2.26 23.72 6.54
CA LEU A 95 -3.17 22.63 6.86
C LEU A 95 -3.57 21.82 5.61
N ARG A 96 -3.89 22.51 4.49
CA ARG A 96 -4.22 21.84 3.21
C ARG A 96 -3.07 20.97 2.72
N ASN A 97 -1.83 21.48 2.71
CA ASN A 97 -0.67 20.72 2.27
C ASN A 97 -0.38 19.49 3.16
N CYS A 98 -0.51 19.66 4.48
CA CYS A 98 -0.38 18.55 5.42
C CYS A 98 -1.44 17.46 5.15
N LEU A 99 -2.67 17.89 4.82
CA LEU A 99 -3.76 17.00 4.51
C LEU A 99 -3.52 16.15 3.26
N GLU A 100 -3.05 16.79 2.20
CA GLU A 100 -2.69 16.14 0.96
C GLU A 100 -1.57 15.11 1.18
N THR A 101 -0.57 15.47 1.99
CA THR A 101 0.52 14.57 2.37
C THR A 101 0.01 13.36 3.16
N LEU A 102 -0.89 13.56 4.13
CA LEU A 102 -1.48 12.47 4.90
C LEU A 102 -2.31 11.51 4.03
N LYS A 103 -3.02 12.05 3.02
CA LYS A 103 -3.75 11.22 2.07
C LYS A 103 -2.79 10.33 1.27
N ILE A 104 -1.71 10.90 0.75
CA ILE A 104 -0.68 10.15 0.01
C ILE A 104 -0.09 9.04 0.90
N ILE A 105 0.23 9.34 2.17
CA ILE A 105 0.74 8.35 3.12
C ILE A 105 -0.27 7.20 3.30
N SER A 106 -1.56 7.52 3.52
CA SER A 106 -2.59 6.49 3.70
C SER A 106 -2.78 5.61 2.48
N ASP A 107 -2.66 6.17 1.27
CA ASP A 107 -2.80 5.40 0.04
C ASP A 107 -1.58 4.48 -0.19
N LEU A 108 -0.37 4.97 0.11
CA LEU A 108 0.86 4.16 0.08
C LEU A 108 0.84 3.02 1.11
N GLU A 109 0.35 3.27 2.33
CA GLU A 109 0.21 2.23 3.35
C GLU A 109 -0.72 1.08 2.90
N LYS A 110 -1.81 1.40 2.20
CA LYS A 110 -2.71 0.39 1.62
C LYS A 110 -2.03 -0.41 0.51
N GLU A 111 -1.27 0.26 -0.35
CA GLU A 111 -0.52 -0.39 -1.43
C GLU A 111 0.53 -1.36 -0.89
N ILE A 112 1.30 -0.95 0.13
CA ILE A 112 2.26 -1.82 0.82
C ILE A 112 1.56 -3.06 1.40
N ALA A 113 0.44 -2.88 2.09
CA ALA A 113 -0.30 -4.01 2.67
C ALA A 113 -0.82 -4.99 1.60
N ALA A 114 -1.23 -4.49 0.43
CA ALA A 114 -1.66 -5.32 -0.68
C ALA A 114 -0.48 -6.12 -1.28
N LEU A 115 0.67 -5.46 -1.49
CA LEU A 115 1.88 -6.10 -2.00
C LEU A 115 2.42 -7.16 -1.03
N ASP A 116 2.39 -6.91 0.27
CA ASP A 116 2.81 -7.90 1.27
C ASP A 116 1.92 -9.15 1.26
N ALA A 117 0.60 -8.98 1.08
CA ALA A 117 -0.33 -10.08 0.96
C ALA A 117 -0.07 -10.91 -0.32
N GLU A 118 0.17 -10.24 -1.45
CA GLU A 118 0.51 -10.88 -2.72
C GLU A 118 1.84 -11.65 -2.62
N ASN A 119 2.90 -11.02 -2.09
CA ASN A 119 4.20 -11.64 -1.90
C ASN A 119 4.11 -12.87 -0.99
N THR A 120 3.32 -12.79 0.08
CA THR A 120 3.06 -13.92 0.98
C THR A 120 2.33 -15.06 0.26
N ALA A 121 1.33 -14.76 -0.58
CA ALA A 121 0.63 -15.76 -1.37
C ALA A 121 1.56 -16.42 -2.40
N SER A 122 2.36 -15.62 -3.10
CA SER A 122 3.33 -16.09 -4.10
C SER A 122 4.40 -16.99 -3.45
N SER A 123 4.93 -16.58 -2.29
CA SER A 123 5.89 -17.38 -1.51
C SER A 123 5.31 -18.75 -1.10
N ARG A 124 4.05 -18.79 -0.62
CA ARG A 124 3.38 -20.06 -0.29
C ARG A 124 3.20 -20.96 -1.50
N MET A 125 2.84 -20.40 -2.65
CA MET A 125 2.69 -21.15 -3.88
C MET A 125 4.03 -21.74 -4.33
N LEU A 126 5.11 -20.97 -4.27
CA LEU A 126 6.44 -21.44 -4.63
C LEU A 126 6.88 -22.61 -3.74
N GLU A 127 6.66 -22.53 -2.42
CA GLU A 127 6.96 -23.63 -1.50
C GLU A 127 6.15 -24.89 -1.79
N LEU A 128 4.87 -24.75 -2.15
CA LEU A 128 4.07 -25.88 -2.62
C LEU A 128 4.65 -26.50 -3.89
N ARG A 129 5.09 -25.68 -4.86
CA ARG A 129 5.74 -26.18 -6.08
C ARG A 129 7.05 -26.90 -5.78
N LYS A 130 7.89 -26.37 -4.88
CA LYS A 130 9.12 -27.05 -4.44
C LYS A 130 8.82 -28.43 -3.86
N LYS A 131 7.79 -28.54 -3.01
CA LYS A 131 7.37 -29.83 -2.44
C LYS A 131 6.85 -30.80 -3.51
N GLN A 132 6.08 -30.30 -4.49
CA GLN A 132 5.63 -31.12 -5.62
C GLN A 132 6.80 -31.65 -6.45
N PHE A 133 7.82 -30.82 -6.71
CA PHE A 133 9.03 -31.26 -7.41
C PHE A 133 9.83 -32.28 -6.59
N ALA A 134 9.98 -32.07 -5.28
CA ALA A 134 10.67 -33.01 -4.41
C ALA A 134 9.98 -34.39 -4.40
N LEU A 135 8.64 -34.42 -4.35
CA LEU A 135 7.87 -35.66 -4.44
C LEU A 135 8.05 -36.36 -5.79
N LEU A 136 8.05 -35.60 -6.89
CA LEU A 136 8.27 -36.15 -8.22
C LEU A 136 9.65 -36.80 -8.33
N LEU A 137 10.70 -36.14 -7.83
CA LEU A 137 12.06 -36.70 -7.82
C LEU A 137 12.14 -37.98 -7.01
N TYR A 138 11.48 -38.04 -5.84
CA TYR A 138 11.41 -39.26 -5.04
C TYR A 138 10.75 -40.42 -5.79
N VAL A 139 9.60 -40.17 -6.45
CA VAL A 139 8.91 -41.20 -7.23
C VAL A 139 9.77 -41.67 -8.41
N VAL A 140 10.50 -40.77 -9.06
CA VAL A 140 11.44 -41.14 -10.14
C VAL A 140 12.55 -42.03 -9.61
N ASP A 141 13.12 -41.71 -8.44
CA ASP A 141 14.16 -42.52 -7.78
C ASP A 141 13.65 -43.93 -7.42
N GLU A 142 12.47 -44.05 -6.81
CA GLU A 142 11.85 -45.35 -6.51
C GLU A 142 11.63 -46.19 -7.78
N LEU A 143 11.15 -45.58 -8.86
CA LEU A 143 10.96 -46.27 -10.13
C LEU A 143 12.28 -46.73 -10.74
N GLN A 144 13.34 -45.91 -10.66
CA GLN A 144 14.67 -46.30 -11.11
C GLN A 144 15.21 -47.49 -10.31
N ASN A 145 15.12 -47.44 -8.97
CA ASN A 145 15.52 -48.55 -8.10
C ASN A 145 14.76 -49.84 -8.43
N THR A 146 13.44 -49.75 -8.64
CA THR A 146 12.60 -50.91 -9.00
C THR A 146 13.04 -51.54 -10.33
N ILE A 147 13.32 -50.72 -11.34
CA ILE A 147 13.78 -51.20 -12.65
C ILE A 147 15.16 -51.87 -12.53
N GLU A 148 16.07 -51.28 -11.75
CA GLU A 148 17.40 -51.84 -11.53
C GLU A 148 17.34 -53.19 -10.79
N GLU A 149 16.48 -53.31 -9.78
CA GLU A 149 16.23 -54.56 -9.04
C GLU A 149 15.66 -55.66 -9.96
N GLU A 150 14.65 -55.33 -10.76
CA GLU A 150 14.08 -56.26 -11.74
C GLU A 150 15.14 -56.72 -12.75
N GLN A 151 15.93 -55.80 -13.30
CA GLN A 151 17.02 -56.15 -14.22
C GLN A 151 18.07 -57.06 -13.58
N LYS A 152 18.46 -56.79 -12.32
CA LYS A 152 19.41 -57.62 -11.59
C LYS A 152 18.88 -59.04 -11.36
N SER A 153 17.62 -59.18 -10.95
CA SER A 153 16.98 -60.49 -10.77
C SER A 153 16.94 -61.31 -12.05
N LEU A 154 16.66 -60.67 -13.20
CA LEU A 154 16.63 -61.32 -14.52
C LEU A 154 18.02 -61.83 -14.94
N ILE A 155 19.08 -61.14 -14.54
CA ILE A 155 20.46 -61.58 -14.79
C ILE A 155 20.78 -62.79 -13.90
N GLU A 156 20.50 -62.70 -12.60
CA GLU A 156 20.72 -63.80 -11.64
C GLU A 156 19.94 -65.08 -12.04
N GLU A 157 18.72 -64.94 -12.55
CA GLU A 157 17.89 -66.07 -13.02
C GLU A 157 18.43 -66.69 -14.33
N LYS A 158 19.01 -65.88 -15.22
CA LYS A 158 19.68 -66.36 -16.44
C LYS A 158 21.00 -67.08 -16.13
N GLU A 159 21.76 -66.62 -15.14
CA GLU A 159 22.99 -67.28 -14.69
C GLU A 159 22.72 -68.64 -14.03
N HIS A 160 21.65 -68.77 -13.23
CA HIS A 160 21.24 -70.06 -12.64
C HIS A 160 20.74 -71.08 -13.67
N LYS A 161 20.08 -70.64 -14.76
CA LYS A 161 19.67 -71.52 -15.87
C LYS A 161 20.86 -71.97 -16.72
N HIS A 162 21.88 -71.13 -16.90
CA HIS A 162 23.07 -71.53 -17.65
C HIS A 162 23.97 -72.50 -16.86
N GLY A 163 24.05 -72.35 -15.54
CA GLY A 163 24.81 -73.26 -14.67
C GLY A 163 24.23 -74.68 -14.51
N THR A 164 22.99 -74.93 -14.95
CA THR A 164 22.35 -76.26 -14.89
C THR A 164 22.41 -77.03 -16.21
N GLU A 165 22.70 -76.39 -17.34
CA GLU A 165 22.82 -77.07 -18.65
C GLU A 165 24.23 -77.62 -18.92
N ASP A 166 25.27 -77.07 -18.29
CA ASP A 166 26.67 -77.50 -18.47
C ASP A 166 27.09 -78.75 -17.65
N ALA A 167 26.19 -79.31 -16.85
CA ALA A 167 26.46 -80.52 -16.04
C ALA A 167 26.01 -81.85 -16.70
N SER A 168 25.57 -81.85 -17.97
CA SER A 168 25.16 -83.09 -18.68
C SER A 168 26.13 -83.56 -19.78
N GLY A 169 27.25 -82.87 -19.99
CA GLY A 169 28.27 -83.25 -20.97
C GLY A 169 29.36 -84.16 -20.38
N GLY A 170 29.04 -85.43 -20.09
CA GLY A 170 29.99 -86.36 -19.46
C GLY A 170 30.03 -87.77 -20.07
N LEU A 171 30.80 -87.90 -21.16
CA LEU A 171 31.71 -89.01 -21.56
C LEU A 171 31.25 -90.49 -21.51
N GLU A 172 31.40 -91.20 -22.64
CA GLU A 172 32.09 -92.52 -22.84
C GLU A 172 31.55 -93.27 -24.09
N PRO A 173 32.26 -94.26 -24.69
CA PRO A 173 33.64 -94.27 -25.19
C PRO A 173 33.72 -94.77 -26.65
N MET A 174 34.85 -94.53 -27.34
CA MET A 174 35.17 -95.14 -28.63
C MET A 174 35.36 -96.66 -28.48
N HIS A 175 34.57 -97.47 -29.19
CA HIS A 175 34.87 -98.88 -29.39
C HIS A 175 35.59 -99.05 -30.73
N VAL A 176 36.79 -99.63 -30.69
CA VAL A 176 37.55 -100.07 -31.85
C VAL A 176 37.10 -101.49 -32.19
N ASP A 177 36.76 -101.74 -33.45
CA ASP A 177 37.01 -102.99 -34.19
C ASP A 177 36.90 -102.71 -35.70
#